data_AF-D5VIY3-F1
#
_entry.id   AF-D5VIY3-F1
#
_cell.length_a   1.000
_cell.length_b   1.000
_cell.length_c   1.000
_cell.angle_alpha   90.00
_cell.angle_beta   90.00
_cell.angle_gamma   90.00
#
_symmetry.space_group_name_H-M   'P 1'
#
loop_
_entity.id
_entity.type
_entity.pdbx_description
1 polymer ?
#
loop_
_entity_poly.entity_id
_entity_poly.type
_entity_poly.pdbx_seq_one_letter_code
_entity_poly.pdbx_strand_id
1 'polypeptide(L)'
;MNEAPHDEAAQEAEKNARHNARMKAIQAARAKMMAEKNIEKGLLIVHTGAGKGKTTAALGMAIRAIGHGHRVSIIQFIKGAMTTGEKVVFDAFPDQVEFRPMGEGFTWDTQDRARDIAVARQAWEVIKARILDPDDWDMVVADELNIILRYDYLPLAEVLEVVAARPEGKHVVITGRNAPDALIEAADLVTEMAQVKHPFRAGVKAQTGIEF
;
A
#
# COMPACT_ATOMS: atom_id res chain seq x y z
N MET A 1 -22.32 15.25 -59.32
CA MET A 1 -22.11 16.21 -58.22
C MET A 1 -21.60 15.43 -57.03
N ASN A 2 -20.28 15.42 -56.80
CA ASN A 2 -19.63 14.78 -55.65
C ASN A 2 -18.80 15.86 -54.96
N GLU A 3 -19.40 16.60 -54.04
CA GLU A 3 -18.71 17.48 -53.08
C GLU A 3 -18.76 16.80 -51.71
N ALA A 4 -17.80 15.93 -51.38
CA ALA A 4 -17.75 15.27 -50.05
C ALA A 4 -16.42 14.54 -49.67
N PRO A 5 -15.21 14.99 -50.04
CA PRO A 5 -14.01 14.54 -49.29
C PRO A 5 -13.14 15.66 -48.69
N HIS A 6 -13.23 16.88 -49.21
CA HIS A 6 -12.36 17.98 -48.76
C HIS A 6 -12.79 18.61 -47.43
N ASP A 7 -14.07 18.52 -47.08
CA ASP A 7 -14.64 19.14 -45.89
C ASP A 7 -14.34 18.32 -44.62
N GLU A 8 -14.39 16.98 -44.68
CA GLU A 8 -14.10 16.12 -43.53
C GLU A 8 -12.64 16.20 -43.07
N ALA A 9 -11.69 16.22 -44.00
CA ALA A 9 -10.27 16.34 -43.67
C ALA A 9 -9.94 17.71 -43.04
N ALA A 10 -10.60 18.77 -43.49
CA ALA A 10 -10.45 20.11 -42.94
C ALA A 10 -11.06 20.21 -41.53
N GLN A 11 -12.26 19.66 -41.33
CA GLN A 11 -12.92 19.59 -40.03
C GLN A 11 -12.12 18.75 -39.02
N GLU A 12 -11.51 17.66 -39.45
CA GLU A 12 -10.67 16.82 -38.60
C GLU A 12 -9.35 17.51 -38.25
N ALA A 13 -8.75 18.23 -39.20
CA ALA A 13 -7.57 19.06 -38.93
C ALA A 13 -7.88 20.18 -37.90
N GLU A 14 -9.05 20.82 -37.99
CA GLU A 14 -9.48 21.84 -37.04
C GLU A 14 -9.74 21.25 -35.65
N LYS A 15 -10.42 20.10 -35.55
CA LYS A 15 -10.61 19.38 -34.27
C LYS A 15 -9.27 19.02 -33.62
N ASN A 16 -8.33 18.51 -34.41
CA ASN A 16 -6.98 18.17 -33.95
C ASN A 16 -6.20 19.41 -33.50
N ALA A 17 -6.27 20.51 -34.25
CA ALA A 17 -5.65 21.77 -33.86
C ALA A 17 -6.22 22.30 -32.52
N ARG A 18 -7.55 22.26 -32.35
CA ARG A 18 -8.22 22.65 -31.11
C ARG A 18 -7.84 21.75 -29.94
N HIS A 19 -7.77 20.44 -30.16
CA HIS A 19 -7.32 19.48 -29.16
C HIS A 19 -5.87 19.76 -28.73
N ASN A 20 -4.97 19.95 -29.69
CA ASN A 20 -3.55 20.22 -29.44
C ASN A 20 -3.35 21.54 -28.67
N ALA A 21 -4.08 22.60 -29.05
CA ALA A 21 -4.05 23.87 -28.32
C ALA A 21 -4.53 23.70 -26.87
N ARG A 22 -5.62 22.95 -26.65
CA ARG A 22 -6.12 22.62 -25.30
C ARG A 22 -5.09 21.82 -24.50
N MET A 23 -4.45 20.82 -25.10
CA MET A 23 -3.44 20.01 -24.41
C MET A 23 -2.20 20.82 -24.05
N LYS A 24 -1.75 21.75 -24.91
CA LYS A 24 -0.67 22.70 -24.59
C LYS A 24 -1.03 23.59 -23.40
N ALA A 25 -2.26 24.10 -23.36
CA ALA A 25 -2.73 24.90 -22.22
C ALA A 25 -2.75 24.08 -20.92
N ILE A 26 -3.23 22.83 -20.97
CA ILE A 26 -3.19 21.89 -19.82
C ILE A 26 -1.75 21.59 -19.41
N GLN A 27 -0.84 21.38 -20.36
CA GLN A 27 0.57 21.14 -20.09
C GLN A 27 1.22 22.32 -19.36
N ALA A 28 1.00 23.55 -19.84
CA ALA A 28 1.53 24.76 -19.20
C ALA A 28 0.98 24.95 -17.78
N ALA A 29 -0.33 24.73 -17.58
CA ALA A 29 -0.95 24.79 -16.26
C ALA A 29 -0.39 23.72 -15.31
N ARG A 30 -0.20 22.48 -15.79
CA ARG A 30 0.43 21.39 -15.02
C ARG A 30 1.88 21.69 -14.68
N ALA A 31 2.66 22.23 -15.62
CA ALA A 31 4.06 22.59 -15.36
C ALA A 31 4.17 23.63 -14.24
N LYS A 32 3.31 24.66 -14.24
CA LYS A 32 3.25 25.65 -13.16
C LYS A 32 2.88 25.01 -11.82
N MET A 33 1.89 24.12 -11.80
CA MET A 33 1.50 23.40 -10.58
C MET A 33 2.61 22.51 -10.02
N MET A 34 3.35 21.82 -10.91
CA MET A 34 4.44 20.92 -10.50
C MET A 34 5.68 21.67 -9.99
N ALA A 35 5.93 22.90 -10.47
CA ALA A 35 7.06 23.71 -10.02
C ALA A 35 7.04 24.01 -8.51
N GLU A 36 5.85 23.98 -7.89
CA GLU A 36 5.65 24.21 -6.45
C GLU A 36 5.72 22.92 -5.62
N LYS A 37 5.96 21.75 -6.24
CA LYS A 37 5.98 20.43 -5.58
C LYS A 37 7.41 19.90 -5.48
N ASN A 38 8.16 20.40 -4.50
CA ASN A 38 9.60 20.12 -4.34
C ASN A 38 9.96 19.48 -2.98
N ILE A 39 8.98 19.04 -2.20
CA ILE A 39 9.22 18.39 -0.90
C ILE A 39 9.35 16.88 -1.14
N GLU A 40 10.49 16.33 -0.76
CA GLU A 40 10.73 14.89 -0.66
C GLU A 40 10.80 14.50 0.81
N LYS A 41 9.95 13.56 1.22
CA LYS A 41 9.91 13.02 2.58
C LYS A 41 9.33 11.60 2.60
N GLY A 42 9.60 10.89 3.68
CA GLY A 42 8.99 9.62 4.06
C GLY A 42 7.51 9.78 4.34
N LEU A 43 6.71 8.89 3.76
CA LEU A 43 5.25 8.94 3.79
C LEU A 43 4.69 7.86 4.71
N LEU A 44 3.72 8.23 5.54
CA LEU A 44 2.81 7.29 6.19
C LEU A 44 1.64 7.01 5.25
N ILE A 45 1.52 5.77 4.81
CA ILE A 45 0.54 5.33 3.82
C ILE A 45 -0.38 4.30 4.46
N VAL A 46 -1.69 4.47 4.30
CA VAL A 46 -2.70 3.56 4.83
C VAL A 46 -3.55 3.00 3.68
N HIS A 47 -3.62 1.67 3.59
CA HIS A 47 -4.52 0.96 2.68
C HIS A 47 -5.58 0.22 3.49
N THR A 48 -6.81 0.77 3.49
CA THR A 48 -7.94 0.29 4.29
C THR A 48 -9.14 -0.08 3.40
N GLY A 49 -10.30 -0.36 3.99
CA GLY A 49 -11.54 -0.68 3.29
C GLY A 49 -11.84 -2.18 3.15
N ALA A 50 -13.09 -2.49 2.83
CA ALA A 50 -13.61 -3.86 2.79
C ALA A 50 -13.21 -4.66 1.54
N GLY A 51 -12.76 -3.98 0.48
CA GLY A 51 -12.41 -4.55 -0.81
C GLY A 51 -11.07 -5.28 -0.83
N LYS A 52 -10.90 -6.15 -1.84
CA LYS A 52 -9.62 -6.78 -2.17
C LYS A 52 -8.65 -5.73 -2.71
N GLY A 53 -7.38 -5.83 -2.31
CA GLY A 53 -6.30 -5.06 -2.93
C GLY A 53 -5.27 -4.49 -1.96
N LYS A 54 -5.56 -4.44 -0.64
CA LYS A 54 -4.79 -3.65 0.34
C LYS A 54 -3.34 -4.12 0.43
N THR A 55 -3.17 -5.39 0.77
CA THR A 55 -1.86 -6.07 0.79
C THR A 55 -1.19 -6.00 -0.58
N THR A 56 -1.89 -6.35 -1.66
CA THR A 56 -1.28 -6.36 -3.00
C THR A 56 -0.81 -4.97 -3.46
N ALA A 57 -1.49 -3.89 -3.06
CA ALA A 57 -1.04 -2.53 -3.34
C ALA A 57 0.23 -2.19 -2.54
N ALA A 58 0.28 -2.54 -1.26
CA ALA A 58 1.47 -2.36 -0.42
C ALA A 58 2.67 -3.16 -0.97
N LEU A 59 2.46 -4.42 -1.38
CA LEU A 59 3.49 -5.25 -2.01
C LEU A 59 3.91 -4.71 -3.38
N GLY A 60 2.99 -4.14 -4.17
CA GLY A 60 3.32 -3.44 -5.40
C GLY A 60 4.21 -2.21 -5.17
N MET A 61 4.01 -1.49 -4.06
CA MET A 61 4.91 -0.41 -3.65
C MET A 61 6.28 -0.94 -3.23
N ALA A 62 6.33 -2.04 -2.49
CA ALA A 62 7.58 -2.70 -2.15
C ALA A 62 8.37 -3.10 -3.41
N ILE A 63 7.72 -3.75 -4.38
CA ILE A 63 8.34 -4.11 -5.68
C ILE A 63 8.91 -2.88 -6.38
N ARG A 64 8.18 -1.75 -6.38
CA ARG A 64 8.68 -0.50 -6.97
C ARG A 64 9.92 0.00 -6.23
N ALA A 65 9.90 0.01 -4.90
CA ALA A 65 11.04 0.46 -4.09
C ALA A 65 12.28 -0.40 -4.35
N ILE A 66 12.14 -1.73 -4.33
CA ILE A 66 13.19 -2.70 -4.65
C ILE A 66 13.76 -2.45 -6.05
N GLY A 67 12.89 -2.19 -7.05
CA GLY A 67 13.32 -1.86 -8.41
C GLY A 67 14.16 -0.59 -8.53
N HIS A 68 14.12 0.28 -7.53
CA HIS A 68 14.96 1.47 -7.40
C HIS A 68 16.17 1.27 -6.46
N GLY A 69 16.42 0.04 -6.01
CA GLY A 69 17.54 -0.30 -5.14
C GLY A 69 17.30 -0.03 -3.65
N HIS A 70 16.07 0.31 -3.26
CA HIS A 70 15.71 0.52 -1.86
C HIS A 70 15.51 -0.80 -1.11
N ARG A 71 15.77 -0.76 0.19
CA ARG A 71 15.57 -1.87 1.12
C ARG A 71 14.18 -1.80 1.74
N VAL A 72 13.47 -2.93 1.77
CA VAL A 72 12.09 -3.02 2.26
C VAL A 72 11.92 -4.12 3.29
N SER A 73 11.34 -3.78 4.45
CA SER A 73 10.95 -4.76 5.48
C SER A 73 9.44 -4.96 5.46
N ILE A 74 8.98 -6.19 5.23
CA ILE A 74 7.57 -6.58 5.13
C ILE A 74 7.25 -7.55 6.26
N ILE A 75 6.41 -7.12 7.20
CA ILE A 75 5.98 -7.90 8.36
C ILE A 75 4.46 -8.10 8.31
N GLN A 76 3.99 -9.34 8.41
CA GLN A 76 2.55 -9.67 8.38
C GLN A 76 2.07 -10.18 9.74
N PHE A 77 1.04 -9.53 10.30
CA PHE A 77 0.53 -9.85 11.64
C PHE A 77 -0.38 -11.08 11.72
N ILE A 78 -1.11 -11.42 10.65
CA ILE A 78 -2.13 -12.49 10.68
C ILE A 78 -1.63 -13.77 10.02
N LYS A 79 -0.92 -13.63 8.89
CA LYS A 79 -0.49 -14.79 8.11
C LYS A 79 0.61 -15.53 8.87
N GLY A 80 0.40 -16.83 9.10
CA GLY A 80 1.39 -17.72 9.70
C GLY A 80 2.28 -18.42 8.68
N ALA A 81 2.85 -19.57 9.07
CA ALA A 81 3.91 -20.30 8.35
C ALA A 81 3.56 -20.80 6.94
N MET A 82 2.37 -20.49 6.40
CA MET A 82 2.06 -20.79 5.01
C MET A 82 2.87 -19.84 4.10
N THR A 83 3.71 -20.43 3.25
CA THR A 83 4.43 -19.70 2.20
C THR A 83 3.41 -19.10 1.23
N THR A 84 3.32 -17.77 1.20
CA THR A 84 2.52 -17.07 0.18
C THR A 84 3.33 -16.97 -1.12
N GLY A 85 2.65 -16.81 -2.26
CA GLY A 85 3.33 -16.65 -3.54
C GLY A 85 4.32 -15.47 -3.56
N GLU A 86 4.02 -14.40 -2.84
CA GLU A 86 4.88 -13.21 -2.79
C GLU A 86 6.16 -13.46 -2.00
N LYS A 87 6.12 -14.27 -0.94
CA LYS A 87 7.33 -14.63 -0.19
C LYS A 87 8.37 -15.30 -1.10
N VAL A 88 7.94 -16.21 -1.98
CA VAL A 88 8.85 -16.90 -2.93
C VAL A 88 9.55 -15.90 -3.84
N VAL A 89 8.84 -14.85 -4.27
CA VAL A 89 9.41 -13.79 -5.12
C VAL A 89 10.38 -12.92 -4.32
N PHE A 90 10.02 -12.51 -3.10
CA PHE A 90 10.86 -11.64 -2.28
C PHE A 90 12.11 -12.34 -1.74
N ASP A 91 12.07 -13.66 -1.51
CA ASP A 91 13.23 -14.46 -1.10
C ASP A 91 14.35 -14.45 -2.17
N ALA A 92 14.07 -14.04 -3.41
CA ALA A 92 15.09 -13.84 -4.45
C ALA A 92 15.92 -12.55 -4.26
N PHE A 93 15.55 -11.68 -3.32
CA PHE A 93 16.20 -10.38 -3.05
C PHE A 93 16.62 -10.26 -1.57
N PRO A 94 17.39 -11.20 -1.00
CA PRO A 94 17.63 -11.28 0.44
C PRO A 94 18.41 -10.08 1.01
N ASP A 95 19.22 -9.41 0.19
CA ASP A 95 19.98 -8.22 0.61
C ASP A 95 19.11 -6.94 0.65
N GLN A 96 17.99 -6.95 -0.07
CA GLN A 96 17.08 -5.81 -0.20
C GLN A 96 15.76 -6.01 0.55
N VAL A 97 15.33 -7.24 0.79
CA VAL A 97 14.00 -7.53 1.32
C VAL A 97 14.05 -8.45 2.52
N GLU A 98 13.41 -8.01 3.58
CA GLU A 98 13.01 -8.87 4.68
C GLU A 98 11.50 -9.15 4.56
N PHE A 99 11.11 -10.42 4.45
CA PHE A 99 9.69 -10.82 4.43
C PHE A 99 9.40 -11.80 5.57
N ARG A 100 8.66 -11.36 6.59
CA ARG A 100 8.34 -12.16 7.79
C ARG A 100 6.82 -12.26 8.01
N PRO A 101 6.21 -13.40 7.69
CA PRO A 101 4.90 -13.75 8.24
C PRO A 101 5.09 -14.12 9.72
N MET A 102 4.51 -13.34 10.63
CA MET A 102 4.70 -13.52 12.07
C MET A 102 3.40 -13.92 12.80
N GLY A 103 2.25 -13.95 12.12
CA GLY A 103 1.00 -14.36 12.72
C GLY A 103 0.88 -15.87 12.92
N GLU A 104 -0.19 -16.32 13.57
CA GLU A 104 -0.53 -17.76 13.69
C GLU A 104 -1.85 -18.12 12.98
N GLY A 105 -2.37 -17.21 12.15
CA GLY A 105 -3.68 -17.35 11.52
C GLY A 105 -4.69 -16.38 12.12
N PHE A 106 -5.97 -16.63 11.84
CA PHE A 106 -7.04 -15.79 12.34
C PHE A 106 -7.47 -16.18 13.75
N THR A 107 -8.00 -15.21 14.50
CA THR A 107 -8.36 -15.36 15.92
C THR A 107 -9.46 -16.41 16.16
N TRP A 108 -10.32 -16.68 15.18
CA TRP A 108 -11.33 -17.74 15.27
C TRP A 108 -10.74 -19.16 15.12
N ASP A 109 -9.55 -19.27 14.53
CA ASP A 109 -8.83 -20.53 14.40
C ASP A 109 -7.94 -20.78 15.63
N THR A 110 -7.29 -19.75 16.18
CA THR A 110 -6.40 -19.87 17.35
C THR A 110 -7.16 -20.03 18.67
N GLN A 111 -8.30 -19.35 18.82
CA GLN A 111 -9.14 -19.36 20.03
C GLN A 111 -8.39 -19.02 21.33
N ASP A 112 -7.24 -18.36 21.25
CA ASP A 112 -6.40 -17.96 22.38
C ASP A 112 -5.97 -16.50 22.24
N ARG A 113 -6.77 -15.62 22.85
CA ARG A 113 -6.53 -14.18 22.81
C ARG A 113 -5.20 -13.77 23.45
N ALA A 114 -4.77 -14.45 24.51
CA ALA A 114 -3.52 -14.07 25.19
C ALA A 114 -2.31 -14.37 24.30
N ARG A 115 -2.36 -15.51 23.59
CA ARG A 115 -1.36 -15.89 22.59
C ARG A 115 -1.37 -14.96 21.38
N ASP A 116 -2.54 -14.62 20.86
CA ASP A 116 -2.67 -13.68 19.74
C ASP A 116 -2.03 -12.31 20.08
N ILE A 117 -2.27 -11.80 21.31
CA ILE A 117 -1.67 -10.55 21.79
C ILE A 117 -0.15 -10.69 21.87
N ALA A 118 0.37 -11.80 22.42
CA ALA A 118 1.80 -12.01 22.55
C ALA A 118 2.50 -12.03 21.18
N VAL A 119 1.91 -12.71 20.19
CA VAL A 119 2.42 -12.76 18.81
C VAL A 119 2.35 -11.38 18.15
N ALA A 120 1.24 -10.66 18.32
CA ALA A 120 1.11 -9.30 17.80
C ALA A 120 2.15 -8.35 18.41
N ARG A 121 2.41 -8.44 19.72
CA ARG A 121 3.47 -7.66 20.38
C ARG A 121 4.84 -7.98 19.80
N GLN A 122 5.17 -9.25 19.57
CA GLN A 122 6.45 -9.64 18.98
C GLN A 122 6.63 -9.09 17.56
N ALA A 123 5.60 -9.19 16.72
CA ALA A 123 5.62 -8.62 15.36
C ALA A 123 5.77 -7.09 15.39
N TRP A 124 5.12 -6.44 16.35
CA TRP A 124 5.23 -4.99 16.53
C TRP A 124 6.64 -4.55 16.95
N GLU A 125 7.30 -5.25 17.87
CA GLU A 125 8.67 -4.88 18.26
C GLU A 125 9.64 -4.97 17.06
N VAL A 126 9.45 -5.93 16.16
CA VAL A 126 10.22 -6.00 14.91
C VAL A 126 9.93 -4.77 14.05
N ILE A 127 8.66 -4.46 13.77
CA ILE A 127 8.29 -3.29 12.95
C ILE A 127 8.84 -1.99 13.55
N LYS A 128 8.69 -1.81 14.86
CA LYS A 128 9.18 -0.63 15.58
C LYS A 128 10.68 -0.46 15.41
N ALA A 129 11.46 -1.53 15.57
CA ALA A 129 12.90 -1.48 15.35
C ALA A 129 13.24 -1.05 13.91
N ARG A 130 12.51 -1.56 12.91
CA ARG A 130 12.73 -1.24 11.48
C ARG A 130 12.33 0.19 11.11
N ILE A 131 11.27 0.71 11.72
CA ILE A 131 10.81 2.09 11.52
C ILE A 131 11.84 3.07 12.10
N LEU A 132 12.32 2.81 13.31
CA LEU A 132 13.18 3.74 14.05
C LEU A 132 14.66 3.68 13.65
N ASP A 133 15.10 2.61 12.98
CA ASP A 133 16.46 2.50 12.46
C ASP A 133 16.68 3.52 11.32
N PRO A 134 17.64 4.45 11.40
CA PRO A 134 17.87 5.45 10.35
C PRO A 134 18.51 4.88 9.08
N ASP A 135 19.22 3.76 9.14
CA ASP A 135 20.18 3.34 8.10
C ASP A 135 19.80 2.03 7.40
N ASP A 136 18.85 1.25 7.94
CA ASP A 136 18.67 -0.14 7.50
C ASP A 136 17.56 -0.34 6.44
N TRP A 137 16.47 0.44 6.49
CA TRP A 137 15.29 0.23 5.63
C TRP A 137 14.72 1.53 5.09
N ASP A 138 14.45 1.62 3.79
CA ASP A 138 13.78 2.79 3.21
C ASP A 138 12.26 2.72 3.40
N MET A 139 11.69 1.50 3.38
CA MET A 139 10.26 1.27 3.52
C MET A 139 9.98 0.12 4.49
N VAL A 140 9.01 0.33 5.38
CA VAL A 140 8.47 -0.69 6.28
C VAL A 140 6.99 -0.92 5.99
N VAL A 141 6.61 -2.16 5.68
CA VAL A 141 5.23 -2.58 5.47
C VAL A 141 4.75 -3.36 6.69
N ALA A 142 3.74 -2.82 7.36
CA ALA A 142 3.01 -3.44 8.46
C ALA A 142 1.67 -3.98 7.92
N ASP A 143 1.71 -5.20 7.37
CA ASP A 143 0.55 -5.82 6.73
C ASP A 143 -0.44 -6.36 7.78
N GLU A 144 -1.69 -5.96 7.64
CA GLU A 144 -2.83 -6.28 8.52
C GLU A 144 -2.75 -5.70 9.95
N LEU A 145 -1.90 -4.68 10.18
CA LEU A 145 -1.83 -3.99 11.48
C LEU A 145 -3.17 -3.35 11.89
N ASN A 146 -3.98 -2.87 10.95
CA ASN A 146 -5.29 -2.30 11.28
C ASN A 146 -6.21 -3.32 11.99
N ILE A 147 -6.07 -4.61 11.68
CA ILE A 147 -6.85 -5.67 12.31
C ILE A 147 -6.41 -5.87 13.77
N ILE A 148 -5.10 -5.80 14.03
CA ILE A 148 -4.53 -5.87 15.38
C ILE A 148 -5.00 -4.70 16.24
N LEU A 149 -5.03 -3.50 15.65
CA LEU A 149 -5.55 -2.30 16.31
C LEU A 149 -7.06 -2.42 16.59
N ARG A 150 -7.84 -2.94 15.64
CA ARG A 150 -9.28 -3.14 15.81
C ARG A 150 -9.62 -4.10 16.97
N TYR A 151 -8.77 -5.09 17.23
CA TYR A 151 -8.97 -6.05 18.32
C TYR A 151 -8.34 -5.62 19.65
N ASP A 152 -7.80 -4.39 19.74
CA ASP A 152 -7.13 -3.85 20.91
C ASP A 152 -5.96 -4.74 21.40
N TYR A 153 -5.25 -5.40 20.46
CA TYR A 153 -4.09 -6.23 20.77
C TYR A 153 -2.80 -5.40 20.91
N LEU A 154 -2.81 -4.18 20.35
CA LEU A 154 -1.74 -3.21 20.41
C LEU A 154 -2.34 -1.81 20.63
N PRO A 155 -1.81 -1.00 21.58
CA PRO A 155 -2.29 0.37 21.77
C PRO A 155 -2.02 1.25 20.55
N LEU A 156 -3.05 1.92 20.03
CA LEU A 156 -2.91 2.84 18.89
C LEU A 156 -1.93 3.99 19.18
N ALA A 157 -1.92 4.52 20.41
CA ALA A 157 -1.03 5.60 20.81
C ALA A 157 0.46 5.23 20.61
N GLU A 158 0.83 3.98 20.89
CA GLU A 158 2.19 3.48 20.69
C GLU A 158 2.56 3.46 19.20
N VAL A 159 1.62 3.08 18.33
CA VAL A 159 1.83 3.11 16.87
C VAL A 159 2.03 4.54 16.37
N LEU A 160 1.18 5.47 16.82
CA LEU A 160 1.26 6.88 16.44
C LEU A 160 2.56 7.53 16.91
N GLU A 161 3.04 7.20 18.10
CA GLU A 161 4.33 7.68 18.60
C GLU A 161 5.48 7.20 17.71
N VAL A 162 5.52 5.90 17.40
CA VAL A 162 6.60 5.31 16.58
C VAL A 162 6.59 5.84 15.15
N VAL A 163 5.42 5.93 14.51
CA VAL A 163 5.34 6.45 13.13
C VAL A 163 5.67 7.94 13.06
N ALA A 164 5.37 8.72 14.10
CA ALA A 164 5.75 10.14 14.17
C ALA A 164 7.26 10.32 14.39
N ALA A 165 7.90 9.39 15.11
CA ALA A 165 9.35 9.42 15.38
C ALA A 165 10.23 8.84 14.26
N ARG A 166 9.64 8.42 13.13
CA ARG A 166 10.38 7.81 12.02
C ARG A 166 11.39 8.79 11.39
N PRO A 167 12.54 8.31 10.87
CA PRO A 167 13.48 9.13 10.10
C PRO A 167 12.81 9.82 8.91
N GLU A 168 13.32 11.00 8.51
CA GLU A 168 12.68 11.88 7.53
C GLU A 168 12.36 11.19 6.20
N GLY A 169 13.24 10.31 5.70
CA GLY A 169 13.04 9.57 4.44
C GLY A 169 12.29 8.24 4.57
N LYS A 170 11.92 7.81 5.78
CA LYS A 170 11.34 6.48 6.04
C LYS A 170 9.88 6.42 5.58
N HIS A 171 9.59 5.54 4.62
CA HIS A 171 8.22 5.20 4.25
C HIS A 171 7.66 4.14 5.20
N VAL A 172 6.41 4.31 5.63
CA VAL A 172 5.68 3.33 6.42
C VAL A 172 4.34 3.05 5.74
N VAL A 173 4.08 1.79 5.40
CA VAL A 173 2.83 1.36 4.76
C VAL A 173 2.07 0.45 5.72
N ILE A 174 0.85 0.83 6.08
CA ILE A 174 -0.02 0.09 6.98
C ILE A 174 -1.24 -0.41 6.18
N THR A 175 -1.56 -1.69 6.35
CA THR A 175 -2.73 -2.28 5.67
C THR A 175 -3.72 -2.87 6.67
N GLY A 176 -4.90 -3.15 6.13
CA GLY A 176 -5.93 -3.96 6.79
C GLY A 176 -7.25 -3.22 6.88
N ARG A 177 -8.31 -3.95 7.21
CA ARG A 177 -9.66 -3.35 7.31
C ARG A 177 -9.74 -2.47 8.55
N ASN A 178 -10.61 -1.45 8.50
CA ASN A 178 -10.98 -0.63 9.67
C ASN A 178 -9.79 0.12 10.31
N ALA A 179 -8.97 0.79 9.50
CA ALA A 179 -7.98 1.75 10.01
C ALA A 179 -8.62 2.72 11.03
N PRO A 180 -8.04 2.91 12.23
CA PRO A 180 -8.56 3.87 13.20
C PRO A 180 -8.49 5.31 12.67
N ASP A 181 -9.45 6.15 13.05
CA ASP A 181 -9.56 7.54 12.56
C ASP A 181 -8.29 8.36 12.82
N ALA A 182 -7.70 8.24 14.01
CA ALA A 182 -6.45 8.95 14.34
C ALA A 182 -5.26 8.48 13.48
N LEU A 183 -5.25 7.23 13.02
CA LEU A 183 -4.23 6.74 12.09
C LEU A 183 -4.46 7.29 10.67
N ILE A 184 -5.73 7.40 10.25
CA ILE A 184 -6.11 8.04 8.99
C ILE A 184 -5.69 9.50 8.98
N GLU A 185 -5.95 10.22 10.08
CA GLU A 185 -5.59 11.63 10.24
C GLU A 185 -4.06 11.85 10.20
N ALA A 186 -3.30 10.94 10.81
CA ALA A 186 -1.83 11.02 10.82
C ALA A 186 -1.19 10.67 9.46
N ALA A 187 -1.90 9.99 8.56
CA ALA A 187 -1.35 9.48 7.32
C ALA A 187 -1.22 10.55 6.23
N ASP A 188 -0.12 10.50 5.48
CA ASP A 188 0.12 11.35 4.31
C ASP A 188 -0.71 10.88 3.09
N LEU A 189 -1.00 9.58 3.01
CA LEU A 189 -1.82 8.97 1.96
C LEU A 189 -2.76 7.92 2.55
N VAL A 190 -4.04 8.03 2.24
CA VAL A 190 -5.04 7.01 2.61
C VAL A 190 -5.81 6.58 1.38
N THR A 191 -5.85 5.27 1.12
CA THR A 191 -6.71 4.66 0.11
C THR A 191 -7.70 3.73 0.78
N GLU A 192 -9.00 4.02 0.65
CA GLU A 192 -10.07 3.10 1.01
C GLU A 192 -10.47 2.25 -0.19
N MET A 193 -10.21 0.95 -0.10
CA MET A 193 -10.62 0.00 -1.13
C MET A 193 -12.08 -0.40 -0.89
N ALA A 194 -12.99 0.29 -1.57
CA ALA A 194 -14.41 -0.03 -1.58
C ALA A 194 -14.68 -1.33 -2.35
N GLN A 195 -15.47 -2.24 -1.77
CA GLN A 195 -15.85 -3.49 -2.43
C GLN A 195 -17.06 -3.27 -3.36
N VAL A 196 -16.81 -2.86 -4.61
CA VAL A 196 -17.88 -2.69 -5.62
C VAL A 196 -18.47 -4.05 -6.03
N LYS A 197 -17.62 -5.04 -6.31
CA LYS A 197 -18.02 -6.42 -6.63
C LYS A 197 -16.93 -7.38 -6.15
N HIS A 198 -17.31 -8.59 -5.73
CA HIS A 198 -16.36 -9.63 -5.34
C HIS A 198 -16.88 -11.01 -5.77
N PRO A 199 -16.06 -11.86 -6.43
CA PRO A 199 -16.51 -13.13 -6.99
C PRO A 199 -16.92 -14.15 -5.93
N PHE A 200 -16.39 -14.03 -4.71
CA PHE A 200 -16.82 -14.83 -3.56
C PHE A 200 -18.35 -14.80 -3.33
N ARG A 201 -19.01 -13.65 -3.54
CA ARG A 201 -20.48 -13.54 -3.41
C ARG A 201 -21.23 -14.33 -4.49
N ALA A 202 -20.55 -14.70 -5.57
CA ALA A 202 -21.07 -15.56 -6.63
C ALA A 202 -20.64 -17.03 -6.45
N GLY A 203 -20.09 -17.41 -5.29
CA GLY A 203 -19.68 -18.79 -4.99
C GLY A 203 -18.30 -19.20 -5.52
N VAL A 204 -17.53 -18.26 -6.09
CA VAL A 204 -16.16 -18.54 -6.54
C VAL A 204 -15.25 -18.65 -5.32
N LYS A 205 -14.59 -19.80 -5.17
CA LYS A 205 -13.59 -20.04 -4.11
C LYS A 205 -12.30 -19.25 -4.37
N ALA A 206 -11.49 -19.08 -3.32
CA ALA A 206 -10.13 -18.56 -3.44
C ALA A 206 -9.28 -19.40 -4.41
N GLN A 207 -8.47 -18.74 -5.23
CA GLN A 207 -7.65 -19.34 -6.28
C GLN A 207 -6.19 -18.95 -6.11
N THR A 208 -5.31 -19.91 -6.37
CA THR A 208 -3.87 -19.71 -6.39
C THR A 208 -3.47 -18.68 -7.46
N GLY A 209 -2.61 -17.74 -7.09
CA GLY A 209 -2.17 -16.61 -7.92
C GLY A 209 -3.14 -15.42 -7.92
N ILE A 210 -4.31 -15.53 -7.29
CA ILE A 210 -5.31 -14.45 -7.23
C ILE A 210 -5.57 -14.01 -5.79
N GLU A 211 -5.89 -14.96 -4.90
CA GLU A 211 -6.12 -14.71 -3.47
C GLU A 211 -4.90 -15.06 -2.61
N PHE A 212 -4.12 -16.05 -3.00
CA PHE A 212 -2.90 -16.52 -2.31
C PHE A 212 -1.89 -17.13 -3.29
#